data_AF-A0A7V9LQH0-F1
#
_entry.id   AF-A0A7V9LQH0-F1
#
_cell.length_a   1.000
_cell.length_b   1.000
_cell.length_c   1.000
_cell.angle_alpha   90.00
_cell.angle_beta   90.00
_cell.angle_gamma   90.00
#
_symmetry.space_group_name_H-M   'P 1'
#
loop_
_entity.id
_entity.type
_entity.pdbx_description
1 polymer ?
#
loop_
_entity_poly.entity_id
_entity_poly.type
_entity_poly.pdbx_seq_one_letter_code
_entity_poly.pdbx_strand_id
1 'polypeptide(L)' 'MLPGVGTGKPTARGKPDGRPRGRPRSERATAAILEAARELLEQVGFREMSVEAIAARAGVGKATIYRW' A
#
# COMPACT_ATOMS: atom_id res chain seq x y z
N MET A 1 -55.02 -26.17 14.85
CA MET A 1 -54.48 -24.85 15.22
C MET A 1 -52.97 -25.03 15.42
N LEU A 2 -52.15 -24.69 14.41
CA LEU A 2 -50.69 -24.92 14.43
C LEU A 2 -49.97 -23.68 14.98
N PRO A 3 -49.00 -23.79 15.91
CA PRO A 3 -48.10 -22.68 16.19
C PRO A 3 -46.91 -22.72 15.22
N GLY A 4 -46.91 -21.80 14.26
CA GLY A 4 -45.74 -21.50 13.44
C GLY A 4 -44.71 -20.73 14.27
N VAL A 5 -43.69 -21.43 14.77
CA VAL A 5 -42.50 -20.82 15.38
C VAL A 5 -41.70 -20.13 14.28
N GLY A 6 -41.69 -18.79 14.32
CA GLY A 6 -40.83 -17.96 13.49
C GLY A 6 -39.37 -18.10 13.93
N THR A 7 -38.56 -18.79 13.13
CA THR A 7 -37.11 -18.83 13.26
C THR A 7 -36.49 -17.54 12.70
N GLY A 8 -36.62 -16.45 13.46
CA GLY A 8 -35.82 -15.25 13.26
C GLY A 8 -34.48 -15.41 13.95
N LYS A 9 -33.44 -15.86 13.23
CA LYS A 9 -32.05 -15.76 13.71
C LYS A 9 -31.46 -14.45 13.15
N PRO A 10 -31.28 -13.39 13.95
CA PRO A 10 -30.43 -12.29 13.52
C PRO A 10 -28.98 -12.74 13.72
N THR A 11 -28.40 -13.40 12.71
CA THR A 11 -26.95 -13.51 12.65
C THR A 11 -26.39 -12.13 12.36
N ALA A 12 -25.76 -11.55 13.38
CA ALA A 12 -24.89 -10.40 13.26
C ALA A 12 -23.87 -10.67 12.14
N ARG A 13 -24.07 -10.06 10.97
CA ARG A 13 -23.00 -9.88 9.99
C ARG A 13 -22.27 -8.61 10.40
N GLY A 14 -21.08 -8.82 10.98
CA GLY A 14 -20.17 -7.75 11.37
C GLY A 14 -19.98 -6.75 10.24
N LYS A 15 -19.97 -5.47 10.59
CA LYS A 15 -19.42 -4.41 9.75
C LYS A 15 -18.03 -4.86 9.29
N PRO A 16 -17.62 -4.60 8.03
CA PRO A 16 -16.20 -4.59 7.76
C PRO A 16 -15.63 -3.48 8.64
N ASP A 17 -14.89 -3.85 9.67
CA ASP A 17 -13.94 -2.97 10.34
C ASP A 17 -12.83 -2.68 9.33
N GLY A 18 -13.19 -1.86 8.33
CA GLY A 18 -12.27 -1.17 7.45
C GLY A 18 -11.57 -0.14 8.29
N ARG A 19 -10.66 -0.60 9.15
CA ARG A 19 -9.65 0.25 9.78
C ARG A 19 -9.11 1.12 8.64
N PRO A 20 -9.24 2.45 8.69
CA PRO A 20 -8.74 3.29 7.62
C PRO A 20 -7.29 2.87 7.42
N ARG A 21 -6.97 2.36 6.23
CA ARG A 21 -5.62 1.92 5.85
C ARG A 21 -4.73 3.08 6.29
N GLY A 22 -3.95 2.87 7.36
CA GLY A 22 -3.40 3.96 8.18
C GLY A 22 -2.75 5.02 7.29
N ARG A 23 -2.90 6.30 7.66
CA ARG A 23 -2.43 7.54 6.98
C ARG A 23 -1.79 7.28 5.61
N PRO A 24 -2.34 7.83 4.49
CA PRO A 24 -1.90 7.55 3.13
C PRO A 24 -0.40 7.30 3.08
N ARG A 25 -0.03 6.07 2.70
CA ARG A 25 1.35 5.55 2.73
C ARG A 25 2.30 6.67 2.34
N SER A 26 3.16 7.02 3.31
CA SER A 26 3.98 8.23 3.37
C SER A 26 4.19 8.87 2.00
N GLU A 27 3.38 9.88 1.66
CA GLU A 27 3.52 10.66 0.42
C GLU A 27 4.95 11.17 0.25
N ARG A 28 5.63 11.46 1.36
CA ARG A 28 7.05 11.80 1.43
C ARG A 28 7.96 10.69 0.89
N ALA A 29 7.70 9.42 1.23
CA ALA A 29 8.47 8.30 0.70
C ALA A 29 8.25 8.14 -0.81
N THR A 30 7.00 8.30 -1.27
CA THR A 30 6.68 8.26 -2.70
C THR A 30 7.41 9.37 -3.45
N ALA A 31 7.36 10.61 -2.96
CA ALA A 31 8.07 11.74 -3.54
C ALA A 31 9.59 11.49 -3.58
N ALA A 32 10.19 10.99 -2.50
CA ALA A 32 11.62 10.67 -2.45
C ALA A 32 12.02 9.57 -3.45
N ILE A 33 11.19 8.54 -3.61
CA ILE A 33 11.42 7.46 -4.59
C ILE A 33 11.38 7.99 -6.02
N LEU A 34 10.38 8.82 -6.35
CA LEU A 34 10.23 9.39 -7.69
C LEU A 34 11.38 10.35 -8.02
N GLU A 35 11.78 11.19 -7.07
CA GLU A 35 12.91 12.10 -7.28
C GLU A 35 14.21 11.33 -7.47
N ALA A 36 14.48 10.33 -6.63
CA ALA A 36 15.66 9.46 -6.78
C ALA A 36 15.69 8.73 -8.13
N ALA A 37 14.54 8.24 -8.60
CA ALA A 37 14.43 7.60 -9.91
C ALA A 37 14.69 8.58 -11.06
N ARG A 38 14.16 9.81 -10.99
CA ARG A 38 14.41 10.86 -11.98
C ARG A 38 15.89 11.20 -12.07
N GLU A 39 16.52 11.44 -10.93
CA GLU A 39 17.94 11.79 -10.87
C GLU A 39 18.84 10.66 -11.40
N LEU A 40 18.54 9.40 -11.05
CA LEU A 40 19.28 8.24 -11.56
C LEU A 40 19.09 8.06 -13.07
N LEU A 41 17.87 8.27 -13.56
CA LEU A 41 17.60 8.21 -15.00
C LEU A 41 18.41 9.25 -15.78
N GLU A 42 18.54 10.46 -15.24
CA GLU A 42 19.35 11.54 -15.83
C GLU A 42 20.86 11.27 -15.75
N GLN A 43 21.33 10.61 -14.69
CA GLN A 43 22.76 10.37 -14.45
C GLN A 43 23.32 9.16 -15.19
N VAL A 44 22.61 8.02 -15.16
CA VAL A 44 23.13 6.74 -15.66
C VAL A 44 22.27 6.13 -16.77
N GLY A 45 21.08 6.68 -17.01
CA GLY A 45 20.13 6.14 -17.98
C GLY A 45 19.39 4.90 -17.47
N PHE A 46 18.36 4.48 -18.22
CA PHE A 46 17.47 3.39 -17.79
C PHE A 46 18.16 2.04 -17.65
N ARG A 47 19.14 1.75 -18.51
CA ARG A 47 19.80 0.43 -18.57
C ARG A 47 20.65 0.15 -17.32
N GLU A 48 21.29 1.18 -16.78
CA GLU A 48 22.17 1.07 -15.61
C GLU A 48 21.44 1.39 -14.29
N MET A 49 20.17 1.82 -14.37
CA MET A 49 19.35 2.09 -13.19
C MET A 49 18.82 0.80 -12.56
N SER A 50 18.80 0.72 -11.23
CA SER A 50 18.28 -0.42 -10.47
C SER A 50 17.37 0.01 -9.32
N VAL A 51 16.48 -0.88 -8.88
CA VAL A 51 15.59 -0.63 -7.73
C VAL A 51 16.39 -0.48 -6.44
N GLU A 52 17.51 -1.20 -6.31
CA GLU A 52 18.48 -1.05 -5.22
C GLU A 52 19.05 0.37 -5.15
N ALA A 53 19.51 0.91 -6.29
CA ALA A 53 20.06 2.26 -6.36
C ALA A 53 19.00 3.32 -6.02
N ILE A 54 17.78 3.15 -6.53
CA ILE A 54 16.65 4.04 -6.21
C ILE A 54 16.34 3.99 -4.71
N ALA A 55 16.24 2.80 -4.13
CA ALA A 55 15.94 2.61 -2.71
C ALA A 55 17.03 3.24 -1.82
N ALA A 56 18.29 3.00 -2.13
CA ALA A 56 19.43 3.56 -1.42
C ALA A 56 19.44 5.10 -1.47
N ARG A 57 19.20 5.68 -2.65
CA ARG A 57 19.16 7.13 -2.85
C ARG A 57 17.96 7.79 -2.18
N ALA A 58 16.79 7.16 -2.24
CA ALA A 58 15.57 7.64 -1.60
C ALA A 58 15.55 7.42 -0.07
N GLY A 59 16.51 6.68 0.49
CA GLY A 59 16.58 6.36 1.92
C GLY A 59 15.45 5.44 2.39
N VAL A 60 14.99 4.54 1.52
CA VAL A 60 13.89 3.60 1.82
C VAL A 60 14.32 2.15 1.62
N GLY A 61 13.64 1.21 2.27
CA GLY A 61 13.81 -0.21 1.97
C GLY A 61 13.11 -0.63 0.68
N LYS A 62 13.61 -1.68 0.01
CA LYS A 62 13.00 -2.23 -1.22
C LYS A 62 11.53 -2.63 -1.03
N ALA A 63 11.17 -3.16 0.14
CA ALA A 63 9.78 -3.47 0.48
C ALA A 63 8.86 -2.24 0.41
N THR A 64 9.39 -1.04 0.73
CA THR A 64 8.66 0.23 0.62
C THR A 64 8.38 0.62 -0.83
N ILE A 65 9.18 0.15 -1.78
CA ILE A 65 8.91 0.32 -3.22
C ILE A 65 7.86 -0.71 -3.66
N TYR A 66 8.08 -1.99 -3.38
CA TYR A 66 7.22 -3.09 -3.87
C TYR A 66 5.85 -3.22 -3.22
N ARG A 67 5.61 -2.65 -2.04
CA ARG A 67 4.35 -2.82 -1.28
C ARG A 67 3.12 -2.20 -1.97
N TRP A 68 3.25 -1.58 -3.16
CA TRP A 68 2.16 -0.88 -3.86
C TRP A 68 1.39 -1.85 -4.74
#